data_AF-U6DLU9-F1
#
_entry.id   AF-U6DLU9-F1
#
_cell.length_a   1.000
_cell.length_b   1.000
_cell.length_c   1.000
_cell.angle_alpha   90.00
_cell.angle_beta   90.00
_cell.angle_gamma   90.00
#
_symmetry.space_group_name_H-M   'P 1'
#
loop_
_entity.id
_entity.type
_entity.pdbx_description
1 polymer ?
#
loop_
_entity_poly.entity_id
_entity_poly.type
_entity_poly.pdbx_seq_one_letter_code
_entity_poly.pdbx_strand_id
1 'polypeptide(L)'
;PRLQQLLQECGWKYPDPTLLKIVLSGTSTLTAQDIQTLAYGLCPARPEQAQELLSEAAAHLQGQIVPSNRHLVLVLDKDLQKLPWENMPSLRALPVTRLPSFRFLLSYSITKESGASSVLSQGVDPRNTFYVLNPHNNLSSTEEQFRAHFSSEAGWKGVVGEVPTPEQAQAALTEHDLYIYAGHGAGARFLDGQAVLRLSCRAGALLF
;
A
#
# COMPACT_ATOMS: atom_id res chain seq x y z
N PRO A 1 10.75 -17.42 -26.39
CA PRO A 1 11.46 -17.68 -27.67
C PRO A 1 10.55 -17.53 -28.91
N ARG A 2 9.47 -18.34 -29.02
CA ARG A 2 8.56 -18.30 -30.20
C ARG A 2 7.81 -16.97 -30.36
N LEU A 3 7.19 -16.47 -29.29
CA LEU A 3 6.46 -15.19 -29.33
C LEU A 3 7.35 -14.01 -29.76
N GLN A 4 8.60 -13.98 -29.29
CA GLN A 4 9.56 -12.94 -29.62
C GLN A 4 9.87 -12.89 -31.13
N GLN A 5 10.04 -14.06 -31.77
CA GLN A 5 10.25 -14.14 -33.22
C GLN A 5 9.04 -13.60 -33.99
N LEU A 6 7.83 -14.01 -33.59
CA LEU A 6 6.59 -13.54 -34.23
C LEU A 6 6.40 -12.02 -34.08
N LEU A 7 6.74 -11.45 -32.91
CA LEU A 7 6.69 -9.99 -32.72
C LEU A 7 7.79 -9.27 -33.52
N GLN A 8 8.95 -9.88 -33.73
CA GLN A 8 9.99 -9.35 -34.60
C GLN A 8 9.52 -9.31 -36.06
N GLU A 9 8.82 -10.34 -36.54
CA GLU A 9 8.16 -10.36 -37.85
C GLU A 9 7.07 -9.27 -37.97
N CYS A 10 6.45 -8.87 -36.85
CA CYS A 10 5.51 -7.75 -36.80
C CYS A 10 6.20 -6.36 -36.77
N GLY A 11 7.53 -6.30 -36.83
CA GLY A 11 8.29 -5.06 -36.94
C GLY A 11 8.97 -4.58 -35.65
N TRP A 12 9.08 -5.44 -34.62
CA TRP A 12 9.86 -5.11 -33.44
C TRP A 12 11.36 -5.09 -33.75
N LYS A 13 11.92 -3.89 -33.97
CA LYS A 13 13.31 -3.69 -34.43
C LYS A 13 14.38 -4.22 -33.48
N TYR A 14 14.17 -4.15 -32.17
CA TYR A 14 15.13 -4.54 -31.14
C TYR A 14 14.42 -5.34 -30.05
N PRO A 15 14.09 -6.62 -30.30
CA PRO A 15 13.34 -7.42 -29.35
C PRO A 15 14.22 -7.78 -28.15
N ASP A 16 13.96 -7.14 -27.01
CA ASP A 16 14.60 -7.47 -25.73
C ASP A 16 13.79 -8.58 -25.02
N PRO A 17 14.37 -9.77 -24.82
CA PRO A 17 13.69 -10.85 -24.10
C PRO A 17 13.37 -10.47 -22.65
N THR A 18 14.14 -9.55 -22.05
CA THR A 18 13.89 -9.04 -20.70
C THR A 18 12.63 -8.19 -20.69
N LEU A 19 12.51 -7.24 -21.62
CA LEU A 19 11.29 -6.42 -21.76
C LEU A 19 10.06 -7.30 -22.01
N LEU A 20 10.16 -8.27 -22.92
CA LEU A 20 9.04 -9.19 -23.18
C LEU A 20 8.67 -9.98 -21.93
N LYS A 21 9.66 -10.48 -21.17
CA LYS A 21 9.41 -11.19 -19.92
C LYS A 21 8.75 -10.28 -18.88
N ILE A 22 9.18 -9.03 -18.75
CA ILE A 22 8.60 -8.04 -17.84
C ILE A 22 7.12 -7.79 -18.21
N VAL A 23 6.83 -7.48 -19.48
CA VAL A 23 5.47 -7.26 -19.98
C VAL A 23 4.59 -8.48 -19.70
N LEU A 24 5.07 -9.68 -20.02
CA LEU A 24 4.33 -10.92 -19.81
C LEU A 24 4.12 -11.25 -18.32
N SER A 25 5.09 -10.90 -17.46
CA SER A 25 4.96 -11.09 -16.00
C SER A 25 3.99 -10.11 -15.33
N GLY A 26 3.62 -9.02 -16.02
CA GLY A 26 2.61 -8.04 -15.61
C GLY A 26 1.24 -8.25 -16.28
N THR A 27 0.99 -9.37 -16.94
CA THR A 27 -0.26 -9.61 -17.70
C THR A 27 -1.52 -9.57 -16.86
N SER A 28 -1.43 -9.78 -15.54
CA SER A 28 -2.56 -9.60 -14.61
C SER A 28 -2.97 -8.14 -14.41
N THR A 29 -2.13 -7.18 -14.78
CA THR A 29 -2.37 -5.74 -14.60
C THR A 29 -2.56 -4.98 -15.91
N LEU A 30 -2.29 -5.61 -17.06
CA LEU A 30 -2.42 -4.98 -18.36
C LEU A 30 -3.88 -5.02 -18.82
N THR A 31 -4.40 -3.85 -19.21
CA THR A 31 -5.70 -3.73 -19.88
C THR A 31 -5.57 -4.05 -21.37
N ALA A 32 -6.70 -4.27 -22.04
CA ALA A 32 -6.72 -4.41 -23.50
C ALA A 32 -6.13 -3.18 -24.22
N GLN A 33 -6.33 -1.98 -23.66
CA GLN A 33 -5.78 -0.74 -24.19
C GLN A 33 -4.26 -0.66 -24.00
N ASP A 34 -3.73 -1.17 -22.88
CA ASP A 34 -2.27 -1.25 -22.67
C ASP A 34 -1.63 -2.21 -23.68
N ILE A 35 -2.25 -3.37 -23.92
CA ILE A 35 -1.78 -4.35 -24.91
C ILE A 35 -1.79 -3.74 -26.31
N GLN A 36 -2.86 -3.03 -26.68
CA GLN A 36 -2.94 -2.31 -27.94
C GLN A 36 -1.81 -1.27 -28.04
N THR A 37 -1.62 -0.45 -27.02
CA THR A 37 -0.58 0.59 -27.01
C THR A 37 0.82 -0.01 -27.16
N LEU A 38 1.09 -1.12 -26.46
CA LEU A 38 2.34 -1.88 -26.60
C LEU A 38 2.52 -2.44 -28.01
N ALA A 39 1.48 -3.01 -28.60
CA ALA A 39 1.54 -3.55 -29.96
C ALA A 39 1.86 -2.47 -31.00
N TYR A 40 1.17 -1.32 -30.94
CA TYR A 40 1.40 -0.19 -31.83
C TYR A 40 2.78 0.47 -31.62
N GLY A 41 3.27 0.50 -30.38
CA GLY A 41 4.58 1.07 -30.07
C GLY A 41 5.76 0.16 -30.43
N LEU A 42 5.65 -1.14 -30.13
CA LEU A 42 6.74 -2.11 -30.35
C LEU A 42 6.77 -2.62 -31.80
N CYS A 43 5.62 -2.80 -32.43
CA CYS A 43 5.47 -3.48 -33.72
C CYS A 43 4.76 -2.59 -34.76
N PRO A 44 5.36 -1.47 -35.20
CA PRO A 44 4.70 -0.50 -36.07
C PRO A 44 4.39 -1.03 -37.49
N ALA A 45 5.03 -2.13 -37.92
CA ALA A 45 4.81 -2.69 -39.25
C ALA A 45 3.50 -3.49 -39.33
N ARG A 46 3.15 -4.21 -38.25
CA ARG A 46 1.91 -5.01 -38.16
C ARG A 46 1.32 -4.96 -36.74
N PRO A 47 0.79 -3.81 -36.31
CA PRO A 47 0.35 -3.61 -34.94
C PRO A 47 -0.86 -4.47 -34.55
N GLU A 48 -1.79 -4.70 -35.47
CA GLU A 48 -2.98 -5.55 -35.24
C GLU A 48 -2.59 -7.01 -34.97
N GLN A 49 -1.70 -7.55 -35.81
CA GLN A 49 -1.17 -8.91 -35.64
C GLN A 49 -0.38 -9.04 -34.32
N ALA A 50 0.42 -8.03 -33.97
CA ALA A 50 1.14 -8.00 -32.70
C ALA A 50 0.19 -7.93 -31.49
N GLN A 51 -0.92 -7.19 -31.60
CA GLN A 51 -1.93 -7.10 -30.56
C GLN A 51 -2.59 -8.45 -30.31
N GLU A 52 -2.95 -9.21 -31.35
CA GLU A 52 -3.50 -10.56 -31.22
C GLU A 52 -2.51 -11.50 -30.52
N LEU A 53 -1.24 -11.51 -30.96
CA LEU A 53 -0.18 -12.33 -30.37
C LEU A 53 0.05 -12.02 -28.88
N LEU A 54 0.08 -10.73 -28.51
CA LEU A 54 0.24 -10.30 -27.12
C LEU A 54 -1.00 -10.65 -26.28
N SER A 55 -2.21 -10.52 -26.85
CA SER A 55 -3.47 -10.84 -26.17
C SER A 55 -3.58 -12.35 -25.91
N GLU A 56 -3.24 -13.19 -26.90
CA GLU A 56 -3.21 -14.64 -26.75
C GLU A 56 -2.20 -15.07 -25.68
N ALA A 57 -0.99 -14.51 -25.72
CA ALA A 57 0.03 -14.78 -24.71
C ALA A 57 -0.41 -14.33 -23.30
N ALA A 58 -1.05 -13.17 -23.18
CA ALA A 58 -1.59 -12.68 -21.92
C ALA A 58 -2.70 -13.60 -21.37
N ALA A 59 -3.65 -14.01 -22.22
CA ALA A 59 -4.74 -14.90 -21.83
C ALA A 59 -4.23 -16.28 -21.39
N HIS A 60 -3.25 -16.84 -22.10
CA HIS A 60 -2.63 -18.11 -21.73
C HIS A 60 -1.96 -18.05 -20.35
N LEU A 61 -1.28 -16.94 -20.04
CA LEU A 61 -0.63 -16.73 -18.76
C LEU A 61 -1.64 -16.45 -17.64
N GLN A 62 -2.69 -15.67 -17.90
CA GLN A 62 -3.78 -15.44 -16.94
C GLN A 62 -4.47 -16.74 -16.52
N GLY A 63 -4.67 -17.69 -17.45
CA GLY A 63 -5.19 -19.03 -17.14
C GLY A 63 -4.27 -19.91 -16.28
N GLN A 64 -2.98 -19.56 -16.18
CA GLN A 64 -1.97 -20.27 -15.38
C GLN A 64 -1.61 -19.54 -14.07
N ILE A 65 -1.97 -18.27 -13.94
CA ILE A 65 -1.70 -17.46 -12.75
C ILE A 65 -2.75 -17.80 -11.69
N VAL A 66 -2.36 -18.61 -10.72
CA VAL A 66 -3.07 -18.71 -9.42
C VAL A 66 -3.26 -17.28 -8.89
N PRO A 67 -4.46 -16.88 -8.40
CA PRO A 67 -4.67 -15.55 -7.85
C PRO A 67 -3.64 -15.31 -6.74
N SER A 68 -2.61 -14.54 -7.08
CA SER A 68 -1.52 -14.29 -6.18
C SER A 68 -1.97 -13.15 -5.27
N ASN A 69 -1.98 -13.37 -3.96
CA ASN A 69 -2.13 -12.32 -2.96
C ASN A 69 -0.84 -11.46 -2.90
N ARG A 70 -0.44 -10.93 -4.06
CA ARG A 70 0.80 -10.18 -4.26
C ARG A 70 0.55 -8.75 -3.80
N HIS A 71 1.39 -8.31 -2.88
CA HIS A 71 1.42 -6.95 -2.37
C HIS A 71 2.62 -6.22 -2.96
N LEU A 72 2.41 -5.02 -3.49
CA LEU A 72 3.48 -4.18 -4.01
C LEU A 72 4.02 -3.27 -2.90
N VAL A 73 5.32 -3.36 -2.64
CA VAL A 73 6.02 -2.44 -1.72
C VAL A 73 6.82 -1.43 -2.53
N LEU A 74 6.49 -0.15 -2.40
CA LEU A 74 7.22 0.95 -3.02
C LEU A 74 8.27 1.49 -2.04
N VAL A 75 9.53 1.52 -2.48
CA VAL A 75 10.62 2.22 -1.79
C VAL A 75 11.01 3.41 -2.64
N LEU A 76 10.59 4.60 -2.22
CA LEU A 76 10.65 5.82 -3.02
C LEU A 76 11.66 6.82 -2.44
N ASP A 77 12.39 7.49 -3.34
CA ASP A 77 13.19 8.66 -2.98
C ASP A 77 12.31 9.77 -2.38
N LYS A 78 12.89 10.60 -1.50
CA LYS A 78 12.20 11.69 -0.79
C LYS A 78 11.40 12.61 -1.72
N ASP A 79 11.93 12.88 -2.92
CA ASP A 79 11.32 13.84 -3.84
C ASP A 79 10.14 13.21 -4.61
N LEU A 80 10.11 11.87 -4.70
CA LEU A 80 9.05 11.11 -5.34
C LEU A 80 7.89 10.76 -4.41
N GLN A 81 8.07 10.87 -3.08
CA GLN A 81 7.03 10.52 -2.11
C GLN A 81 5.79 11.43 -2.20
N LYS A 82 5.92 12.64 -2.75
CA LYS A 82 4.78 13.58 -2.86
C LYS A 82 3.78 13.17 -3.94
N LEU A 83 4.17 12.29 -4.87
CA LEU A 83 3.31 11.86 -5.96
C LEU A 83 2.36 10.75 -5.48
N PRO A 84 1.08 10.74 -5.91
CA PRO A 84 0.11 9.73 -5.51
C PRO A 84 0.23 8.47 -6.38
N TRP A 85 1.37 7.78 -6.31
CA TRP A 85 1.66 6.59 -7.12
C TRP A 85 0.54 5.54 -7.09
N GLU A 86 -0.06 5.30 -5.92
CA GLU A 86 -1.17 4.36 -5.71
C GLU A 86 -2.42 4.71 -6.54
N ASN A 87 -2.60 5.97 -6.93
CA ASN A 87 -3.74 6.41 -7.74
C ASN A 87 -3.51 6.27 -9.25
N MET A 88 -2.31 5.87 -9.69
CA MET A 88 -2.02 5.61 -11.10
C MET A 88 -2.91 4.47 -11.64
N PRO A 89 -3.38 4.54 -12.90
CA PRO A 89 -4.26 3.51 -13.46
C PRO A 89 -3.73 2.08 -13.31
N SER A 90 -2.42 1.89 -13.49
CA SER A 90 -1.76 0.58 -13.38
C SER A 90 -1.58 0.08 -11.94
N LEU A 91 -1.65 0.96 -10.94
CA LEU A 91 -1.42 0.62 -9.52
C LEU A 91 -2.71 0.63 -8.68
N ARG A 92 -3.77 1.32 -9.13
CA ARG A 92 -5.01 1.50 -8.36
C ARG A 92 -5.71 0.19 -7.99
N ALA A 93 -5.57 -0.83 -8.82
CA ALA A 93 -6.16 -2.15 -8.59
C ALA A 93 -5.28 -3.06 -7.70
N LEU A 94 -4.07 -2.63 -7.35
CA LEU A 94 -3.11 -3.42 -6.59
C LEU A 94 -3.13 -3.05 -5.10
N PRO A 95 -2.92 -4.02 -4.20
CA PRO A 95 -2.52 -3.72 -2.83
C PRO A 95 -1.12 -3.09 -2.83
N VAL A 96 -1.01 -1.84 -2.37
CA VAL A 96 0.25 -1.09 -2.35
C VAL A 96 0.55 -0.55 -0.95
N THR A 97 1.81 -0.63 -0.53
CA THR A 97 2.30 0.07 0.67
C THR A 97 3.67 0.69 0.39
N ARG A 98 3.97 1.80 1.04
CA ARG A 98 5.29 2.44 0.97
C ARG A 98 6.13 2.07 2.16
N LEU A 99 7.42 1.81 1.93
CA LEU A 99 8.42 1.70 2.98
C LEU A 99 9.56 2.70 2.73
N PRO A 100 10.18 3.23 3.80
CA PRO A 100 11.21 4.25 3.65
C PRO A 100 12.53 3.67 3.11
N SER A 101 12.80 2.38 3.31
CA SER A 101 14.00 1.71 2.81
C SER A 101 13.87 0.18 2.84
N PHE A 102 14.77 -0.50 2.13
CA PHE A 102 14.93 -1.96 2.25
C PHE A 102 15.31 -2.40 3.67
N ARG A 103 16.00 -1.56 4.45
CA ARG A 103 16.34 -1.87 5.83
C ARG A 103 15.10 -2.05 6.69
N PHE A 104 14.07 -1.22 6.48
CA PHE A 104 12.78 -1.34 7.17
C PHE A 104 12.04 -2.62 6.76
N LEU A 105 12.08 -2.98 5.47
CA LEU A 105 11.48 -4.22 5.01
C LEU A 105 12.12 -5.44 5.69
N LEU A 106 13.45 -5.48 5.72
CA LEU A 106 14.21 -6.55 6.38
C LEU A 106 13.94 -6.61 7.89
N SER A 107 13.84 -5.45 8.56
CA SER A 107 13.51 -5.45 9.98
C SER A 107 12.14 -6.06 10.25
N TYR A 108 11.14 -5.82 9.40
CA TYR A 108 9.83 -6.45 9.58
C TYR A 108 9.88 -7.97 9.37
N SER A 109 10.64 -8.46 8.40
CA SER A 109 10.86 -9.90 8.21
C SER A 109 11.50 -10.54 9.44
N ILE A 110 12.54 -9.92 10.00
CA ILE A 110 13.23 -10.42 11.20
C ILE A 110 12.31 -10.38 12.43
N THR A 111 11.57 -9.28 12.64
CA THR A 111 10.60 -9.17 13.74
C THR A 111 9.51 -10.24 13.65
N LYS A 112 9.07 -10.56 12.42
CA LYS A 112 8.10 -11.63 12.18
C LYS A 112 8.68 -13.01 12.50
N GLU A 113 9.90 -13.31 12.06
CA GLU A 113 10.56 -14.61 12.31
C GLU A 113 10.96 -14.82 13.77
N SER A 114 11.38 -13.76 14.46
CA SER A 114 11.75 -13.81 15.88
C SER A 114 10.57 -14.00 16.83
N GLY A 115 9.33 -13.97 16.33
CA GLY A 115 8.13 -14.15 17.14
C GLY A 115 7.86 -13.00 18.12
N ALA A 116 8.48 -11.83 17.90
CA ALA A 116 8.23 -10.66 18.72
C ALA A 116 6.75 -10.30 18.69
N SER A 117 6.18 -9.97 19.85
CA SER A 117 4.77 -9.57 20.01
C SER A 117 4.52 -8.22 19.36
N SER A 118 4.18 -8.21 18.07
CA SER A 118 3.76 -7.02 17.34
C SER A 118 2.55 -7.32 16.47
N VAL A 119 1.81 -6.28 16.09
CA VAL A 119 0.67 -6.44 15.18
C VAL A 119 1.06 -6.98 13.80
N LEU A 120 2.33 -6.87 13.41
CA LEU A 120 2.84 -7.38 12.14
C LEU A 120 2.99 -8.90 12.12
N SER A 121 3.22 -9.52 13.29
CA SER A 121 3.38 -10.96 13.45
C SER A 121 2.08 -11.64 13.89
N GLN A 122 1.30 -10.97 14.75
CA GLN A 122 0.11 -11.55 15.38
C GLN A 122 -1.22 -11.08 14.76
N GLY A 123 -1.18 -10.06 13.89
CA GLY A 123 -2.39 -9.37 13.44
C GLY A 123 -2.85 -8.31 14.43
N VAL A 124 -3.93 -7.62 14.09
CA VAL A 124 -4.54 -6.54 14.90
C VAL A 124 -5.81 -7.09 15.55
N ASP A 125 -5.97 -7.02 16.88
CA ASP A 125 -7.29 -7.14 17.51
C ASP A 125 -8.00 -5.78 17.42
N PRO A 126 -9.05 -5.63 16.58
CA PRO A 126 -9.74 -4.35 16.39
C PRO A 126 -10.47 -3.86 17.65
N ARG A 127 -10.65 -4.70 18.67
CA ARG A 127 -11.21 -4.28 19.97
C ARG A 127 -10.17 -3.65 20.87
N ASN A 128 -8.87 -3.93 20.64
CA ASN A 128 -7.77 -3.33 21.37
C ASN A 128 -7.33 -2.02 20.69
N THR A 129 -8.24 -1.03 20.71
CA THR A 129 -8.10 0.23 19.97
C THR A 129 -8.13 1.43 20.91
N PHE A 130 -7.22 2.37 20.69
CA PHE A 130 -7.28 3.70 21.28
C PHE A 130 -7.54 4.76 20.21
N TYR A 131 -8.53 5.64 20.41
CA TYR A 131 -8.85 6.73 19.49
C TYR A 131 -8.69 8.13 20.10
N VAL A 132 -8.36 9.10 19.25
CA VAL A 132 -8.32 10.53 19.56
C VAL A 132 -9.18 11.24 18.52
N LEU A 133 -10.31 11.80 18.94
CA LEU A 133 -11.27 12.45 18.04
C LEU A 133 -11.39 13.93 18.38
N ASN A 134 -11.15 14.80 17.40
CA ASN A 134 -11.29 16.26 17.55
C ASN A 134 -10.52 16.83 18.77
N PRO A 135 -9.21 16.59 18.93
CA PRO A 135 -8.49 16.94 20.16
C PRO A 135 -8.39 18.46 20.42
N HIS A 136 -8.57 19.30 19.40
CA HIS A 136 -8.54 20.76 19.52
C HIS A 136 -9.94 21.39 19.57
N ASN A 137 -10.99 20.57 19.65
CA ASN A 137 -12.39 20.99 19.68
C ASN A 137 -12.78 21.99 18.56
N ASN A 138 -12.26 21.77 17.35
CA ASN A 138 -12.45 22.66 16.20
C ASN A 138 -12.88 21.92 14.92
N LEU A 139 -13.15 20.61 15.01
CA LEU A 139 -13.65 19.74 13.95
C LEU A 139 -15.04 19.19 14.32
N SER A 140 -16.01 20.08 14.57
CA SER A 140 -17.35 19.71 15.04
C SER A 140 -18.08 18.72 14.11
N SER A 141 -17.97 18.91 12.79
CA SER A 141 -18.58 18.00 11.81
C SER A 141 -17.96 16.59 11.84
N THR A 142 -16.63 16.48 11.96
CA THR A 142 -15.94 15.19 12.10
C THR A 142 -16.32 14.52 13.41
N GLU A 143 -16.38 15.28 14.49
CA GLU A 143 -16.81 14.77 15.78
C GLU A 143 -18.24 14.22 15.73
N GLU A 144 -19.18 15.01 15.22
CA GLU A 144 -20.59 14.60 15.07
C GLU A 144 -20.71 13.31 14.25
N GLN A 145 -19.95 13.19 13.17
CA GLN A 145 -19.94 12.01 12.31
C GLN A 145 -19.44 10.75 13.01
N PHE A 146 -18.37 10.84 13.82
CA PHE A 146 -17.68 9.65 14.34
C PHE A 146 -17.93 9.35 15.82
N ARG A 147 -18.39 10.32 16.62
CA ARG A 147 -18.54 10.20 18.08
C ARG A 147 -19.37 8.99 18.47
N ALA A 148 -20.54 8.82 17.86
CA ALA A 148 -21.44 7.72 18.20
C ALA A 148 -20.82 6.35 17.85
N HIS A 149 -20.17 6.24 16.69
CA HIS A 149 -19.49 5.01 16.28
C HIS A 149 -18.34 4.69 17.24
N PHE A 150 -17.39 5.60 17.43
CA PHE A 150 -16.20 5.35 18.23
C PHE A 150 -16.53 5.04 19.70
N SER A 151 -17.56 5.68 20.26
CA SER A 151 -17.95 5.48 21.66
C SER A 151 -18.77 4.20 21.88
N SER A 152 -19.33 3.60 20.83
CA SER A 152 -20.15 2.37 20.93
C SER A 152 -19.38 1.10 20.58
N GLU A 153 -18.21 1.21 19.95
CA GLU A 153 -17.36 0.07 19.62
C GLU A 153 -16.81 -0.61 20.88
N ALA A 154 -17.03 -1.92 20.98
CA ALA A 154 -16.65 -2.68 22.16
C ALA A 154 -15.13 -2.77 22.31
N GLY A 155 -14.63 -2.37 23.48
CA GLY A 155 -13.20 -2.40 23.83
C GLY A 155 -12.43 -1.14 23.44
N TRP A 156 -13.02 -0.27 22.62
CA TRP A 156 -12.39 0.98 22.23
C TRP A 156 -12.29 1.92 23.44
N LYS A 157 -11.13 2.56 23.57
CA LYS A 157 -10.88 3.62 24.55
C LYS A 157 -10.47 4.88 23.80
N GLY A 158 -10.70 6.05 24.35
CA GLY A 158 -10.26 7.26 23.67
C GLY A 158 -10.71 8.54 24.33
N VAL A 159 -10.34 9.64 23.68
CA VAL A 159 -10.71 11.01 24.07
C VAL A 159 -11.44 11.70 22.92
N VAL A 160 -12.41 12.55 23.25
CA VAL A 160 -13.20 13.32 22.28
C VAL A 160 -13.27 14.79 22.69
N GLY A 161 -12.93 15.71 21.79
CA GLY A 161 -13.01 17.14 22.06
C GLY A 161 -11.89 17.64 22.97
N GLU A 162 -10.89 16.81 23.27
CA GLU A 162 -9.80 17.12 24.18
C GLU A 162 -8.49 16.44 23.78
N VAL A 163 -7.38 17.03 24.23
CA VAL A 163 -6.02 16.55 23.98
C VAL A 163 -5.73 15.34 24.89
N PRO A 164 -5.25 14.20 24.36
CA PRO A 164 -4.84 13.08 25.21
C PRO A 164 -3.63 13.47 26.07
N THR A 165 -3.55 12.95 27.30
CA THR A 165 -2.36 13.14 28.13
C THR A 165 -1.16 12.40 27.53
N PRO A 166 0.09 12.80 27.84
CA PRO A 166 1.27 12.08 27.38
C PRO A 166 1.25 10.59 27.75
N GLU A 167 0.75 10.24 28.93
CA GLU A 167 0.64 8.86 29.41
C GLU A 167 -0.40 8.08 28.61
N GLN A 168 -1.56 8.68 28.33
CA GLN A 168 -2.58 8.07 27.47
C GLN A 168 -2.04 7.82 26.06
N ALA A 169 -1.34 8.79 25.48
CA ALA A 169 -0.79 8.68 24.14
C ALA A 169 0.37 7.66 24.07
N GLN A 170 1.19 7.56 25.11
CA GLN A 170 2.21 6.51 25.22
C GLN A 170 1.58 5.12 25.35
N ALA A 171 0.59 4.95 26.24
CA ALA A 171 -0.13 3.69 26.42
C ALA A 171 -0.89 3.29 25.14
N ALA A 172 -1.46 4.25 24.42
CA ALA A 172 -2.10 4.03 23.13
C ALA A 172 -1.14 3.40 22.10
N LEU A 173 0.12 3.84 22.05
CA LEU A 173 1.09 3.32 21.07
C LEU A 173 1.76 2.01 21.50
N THR A 174 1.82 1.72 22.80
CA THR A 174 2.60 0.59 23.35
C THR A 174 1.73 -0.59 23.81
N GLU A 175 0.50 -0.34 24.24
CA GLU A 175 -0.38 -1.35 24.85
C GLU A 175 -1.58 -1.73 23.96
N HIS A 176 -1.91 -0.90 22.96
CA HIS A 176 -3.01 -1.15 22.04
C HIS A 176 -2.50 -1.70 20.68
N ASP A 177 -3.37 -2.39 19.95
CA ASP A 177 -3.05 -2.90 18.62
C ASP A 177 -3.39 -1.89 17.52
N LEU A 178 -4.34 -0.98 17.77
CA LEU A 178 -4.73 0.07 16.85
C LEU A 178 -4.78 1.43 17.55
N TYR A 179 -4.19 2.44 16.90
CA TYR A 179 -4.28 3.84 17.29
C TYR A 179 -4.94 4.63 16.17
N ILE A 180 -6.06 5.30 16.45
CA ILE A 180 -6.78 6.13 15.48
C ILE A 180 -6.70 7.59 15.93
N TYR A 181 -6.15 8.46 15.09
CA TYR A 181 -6.13 9.90 15.30
C TYR A 181 -6.96 10.58 14.23
N ALA A 182 -7.99 11.33 14.63
CA ALA A 182 -8.80 12.17 13.77
C ALA A 182 -8.67 13.64 14.24
N GLY A 183 -7.75 14.37 13.62
CA GLY A 183 -7.37 15.71 14.06
C GLY A 183 -6.45 16.43 13.07
N HIS A 184 -5.88 17.56 13.47
CA HIS A 184 -4.95 18.26 12.59
C HIS A 184 -3.57 17.60 12.57
N GLY A 185 -3.03 17.40 11.36
CA GLY A 185 -1.69 16.88 11.15
C GLY A 185 -1.52 15.44 11.65
N ALA A 186 -0.32 15.11 12.12
CA ALA A 186 0.02 13.76 12.58
C ALA A 186 0.03 13.59 14.11
N GLY A 187 -0.65 14.48 14.86
CA GLY A 187 -0.64 14.44 16.33
C GLY A 187 0.70 14.79 16.99
N ALA A 188 1.68 15.30 16.22
CA ALA A 188 3.04 15.61 16.69
C ALA A 188 3.13 16.67 17.80
N ARG A 189 2.02 17.37 18.10
CA ARG A 189 1.92 18.32 19.21
C ARG A 189 1.77 17.64 20.57
N PHE A 190 1.43 16.35 20.59
CA PHE A 190 1.09 15.59 21.80
C PHE A 190 2.11 14.49 22.09
N LEU A 191 2.67 13.89 21.04
CA LEU A 191 3.84 13.05 21.11
C LEU A 191 4.86 13.56 20.08
N ASP A 192 5.95 14.14 20.56
CA ASP A 192 7.03 14.55 19.67
C ASP A 192 7.77 13.32 19.11
N GLY A 193 8.44 13.50 17.97
CA GLY A 193 9.14 12.39 17.32
C GLY A 193 10.25 11.76 18.15
N GLN A 194 10.86 12.50 19.08
CA GLN A 194 11.92 11.96 19.94
C GLN A 194 11.36 11.04 21.02
N ALA A 195 10.17 11.34 21.54
CA ALA A 195 9.44 10.48 22.44
C ALA A 195 9.07 9.17 21.72
N VAL A 196 8.47 9.24 20.52
CA VAL A 196 8.09 8.05 19.73
C VAL A 196 9.30 7.14 19.46
N LEU A 197 10.45 7.70 19.10
CA LEU A 197 11.67 6.93 18.81
C LEU A 197 12.19 6.11 20.00
N ARG A 198 11.81 6.47 21.22
CA ARG A 198 12.20 5.76 22.45
C ARG A 198 11.19 4.69 22.86
N LEU A 199 10.03 4.65 22.22
CA LEU A 199 8.98 3.68 22.51
C LEU A 199 9.16 2.40 21.69
N SER A 200 8.84 1.27 22.32
CA SER A 200 8.61 0.02 21.61
C SER A 200 7.16 -0.02 21.15
N CYS A 201 6.85 0.68 20.05
CA CYS A 201 5.49 0.77 19.54
C CYS A 201 4.97 -0.59 19.08
N ARG A 202 3.73 -0.89 19.46
CA ARG A 202 2.97 -2.06 19.03
C ARG A 202 1.87 -1.69 18.03
N ALA A 203 1.20 -0.56 18.25
CA ALA A 203 0.00 -0.19 17.52
C ALA A 203 0.25 0.07 16.03
N GLY A 204 -0.67 -0.40 15.18
CA GLY A 204 -0.86 0.18 13.86
C GLY A 204 -1.52 1.57 14.01
N ALA A 205 -0.98 2.59 13.35
CA ALA A 205 -1.50 3.96 13.46
C ALA A 205 -2.27 4.37 12.21
N LEU A 206 -3.50 4.86 12.38
CA LEU A 206 -4.30 5.53 11.37
C LEU A 206 -4.37 7.02 11.73
N LEU A 207 -3.81 7.87 10.88
CA LEU A 207 -3.74 9.32 11.09
C LEU A 207 -4.57 10.02 10.02
N PHE A 208 -5.68 10.64 10.43
CA PHE A 208 -6.65 11.35 9.60
C PHE A 208 -6.68 12.84 9.92
#